data_AF-A0A970CIQ1-F1
#
_entry.id   AF-A0A970CIQ1-F1
#
_cell.length_a   1.000
_cell.length_b   1.000
_cell.length_c   1.000
_cell.angle_alpha   90.00
_cell.angle_beta   90.00
_cell.angle_gamma   90.00
#
_symmetry.space_group_name_H-M   'P 1'
#
loop_
_entity.id
_entity.type
_entity.pdbx_description
1 polymer ?
#
loop_
_entity_poly.entity_id
_entity_poly.type
_entity_poly.pdbx_seq_one_letter_code
_entity_poly.pdbx_strand_id
1 'polypeptide(L)'
;MIAYTHHEQWNGNGYPQGLKGEDIPIVGRLMALVDVYDALISKRVYKPPVSHKETVEIILSAKETQFDPYLIDVFMELEKDFMQIALKYGD
;
A
#
# COMPACT_ATOMS: atom_id res chain seq x y z
N MET A 1 -6.77 -14.02 9.53
CA MET A 1 -5.95 -12.91 10.06
C MET A 1 -5.65 -11.86 9.00
N ILE A 2 -5.06 -12.20 7.84
CA ILE A 2 -4.77 -11.23 6.76
C ILE A 2 -6.03 -10.76 6.01
N ALA A 3 -6.93 -11.68 5.66
CA ALA A 3 -8.16 -11.35 4.92
C ALA A 3 -9.11 -10.39 5.66
N TYR A 4 -8.97 -10.25 6.98
CA TYR A 4 -9.85 -9.41 7.80
C TYR A 4 -9.31 -8.00 8.06
N THR A 5 -8.02 -7.74 7.80
CA THR A 5 -7.37 -6.49 8.27
C THR A 5 -6.68 -5.69 7.18
N HIS A 6 -6.52 -6.20 5.95
CA HIS A 6 -5.86 -5.45 4.87
C HIS A 6 -6.76 -4.36 4.23
N HIS A 7 -8.07 -4.34 4.58
CA HIS A 7 -9.00 -3.26 4.24
C HIS A 7 -9.21 -2.25 5.38
N GLU A 8 -8.56 -2.46 6.53
CA GLU A 8 -8.52 -1.45 7.60
C GLU A 8 -7.64 -0.28 7.15
N GLN A 9 -8.01 0.94 7.55
CA GLN A 9 -7.27 2.16 7.24
C GLN A 9 -6.66 2.72 8.51
N TRP A 10 -5.44 3.25 8.43
CA TRP A 10 -4.73 3.79 9.58
C TRP A 10 -5.54 4.81 10.40
N ASN A 11 -6.40 5.61 9.76
CA ASN A 11 -7.27 6.59 10.42
C ASN A 11 -8.54 6.02 11.06
N GLY A 12 -8.87 4.74 10.86
CA GLY A 12 -10.08 4.08 11.35
C GLY A 12 -11.28 4.10 10.40
N ASN A 13 -11.13 4.63 9.18
CA ASN A 13 -12.22 4.65 8.18
C ASN A 13 -12.32 3.36 7.35
N GLY A 14 -11.51 2.35 7.67
CA GLY A 14 -11.53 1.04 7.03
C GLY A 14 -12.61 0.11 7.58
N TYR A 15 -12.60 -1.12 7.08
CA TYR A 15 -13.58 -2.15 7.44
C TYR A 15 -12.90 -3.52 7.50
N PRO A 16 -13.47 -4.51 8.22
CA PRO A 16 -14.81 -4.57 8.81
C PRO A 16 -14.93 -4.10 10.27
N GLN A 17 -13.83 -3.90 10.98
CA GLN A 17 -13.80 -3.61 12.41
C GLN A 17 -13.58 -2.13 12.72
N GLY A 18 -13.11 -1.34 11.76
CA GLY A 18 -12.82 0.08 11.96
C GLY A 18 -11.63 0.29 12.90
N LEU A 19 -10.64 -0.62 12.81
CA LEU A 19 -9.42 -0.56 13.61
C LEU A 19 -8.59 0.66 13.19
N LYS A 20 -7.91 1.27 14.15
CA LYS A 20 -7.14 2.50 13.93
C LYS A 20 -5.71 2.34 14.41
N GLY A 21 -4.76 2.91 13.68
CA GLY A 21 -3.37 2.97 14.10
C GLY A 21 -2.79 1.59 14.38
N GLU A 22 -2.22 1.44 15.58
CA GLU A 22 -1.55 0.21 16.01
C GLU A 22 -2.51 -0.92 16.40
N ASP A 23 -3.81 -0.63 16.56
CA ASP A 23 -4.83 -1.68 16.75
C ASP A 23 -4.95 -2.57 15.50
N ILE A 24 -4.53 -2.05 14.34
CA ILE A 24 -4.38 -2.84 13.11
C ILE A 24 -3.09 -3.68 13.24
N PRO A 25 -3.19 -5.02 13.17
CA PRO A 25 -2.01 -5.88 13.19
C PRO A 25 -1.00 -5.47 12.10
N ILE A 26 0.29 -5.51 12.42
CA ILE A 26 1.37 -5.11 11.50
C ILE A 26 1.26 -5.78 10.12
N VAL A 27 0.84 -7.05 10.09
CA VAL A 27 0.63 -7.79 8.83
C VAL A 27 -0.50 -7.19 7.99
N GLY A 28 -1.56 -6.69 8.63
CA GLY A 28 -2.65 -5.98 7.93
C GLY A 28 -2.18 -4.67 7.33
N ARG A 29 -1.40 -3.89 8.09
CA ARG A 29 -0.81 -2.62 7.62
C ARG A 29 0.14 -2.82 6.43
N LEU A 30 0.99 -3.85 6.49
CA LEU A 30 1.90 -4.20 5.38
C LEU A 30 1.13 -4.64 4.13
N MET A 31 0.14 -5.52 4.29
CA MET A 31 -0.65 -6.02 3.15
C MET A 31 -1.46 -4.91 2.48
N ALA A 32 -2.03 -3.98 3.26
CA ALA A 32 -2.75 -2.83 2.70
C ALA A 32 -1.86 -1.97 1.77
N LEU A 33 -0.60 -1.75 2.15
CA LEU A 33 0.38 -1.02 1.34
C LEU A 33 0.75 -1.81 0.06
N VAL A 34 1.09 -3.10 0.20
CA VAL A 34 1.51 -3.94 -0.92
C VAL A 34 0.39 -4.12 -1.94
N ASP A 35 -0.85 -4.37 -1.50
CA ASP A 35 -2.01 -4.52 -2.38
C ASP A 35 -2.25 -3.27 -3.23
N VAL A 36 -2.11 -2.08 -2.62
CA VAL A 36 -2.31 -0.82 -3.32
C VAL A 36 -1.18 -0.55 -4.30
N TYR A 37 0.08 -0.77 -3.88
CA TYR A 37 1.22 -0.61 -4.77
C TYR A 37 1.09 -1.52 -6.00
N ASP A 38 0.87 -2.81 -5.79
CA ASP A 38 0.71 -3.81 -6.87
C ASP A 38 -0.47 -3.46 -7.79
N ALA A 39 -1.60 -3.02 -7.21
CA ALA A 39 -2.77 -2.60 -7.96
C ALA A 39 -2.54 -1.38 -8.88
N LEU A 40 -1.61 -0.47 -8.51
CA LEU A 40 -1.29 0.74 -9.26
C LEU A 40 -0.30 0.48 -10.40
N ILE A 41 0.71 -0.37 -10.15
CA ILE A 41 1.75 -0.69 -11.14
C ILE A 41 1.31 -1.78 -12.13
N SER A 42 0.37 -2.64 -11.75
CA SER A 42 -0.10 -3.74 -12.59
C SER A 42 -1.01 -3.26 -13.72
N LYS A 43 -0.77 -3.77 -14.93
CA LYS A 43 -1.60 -3.48 -16.11
C LYS A 43 -2.98 -4.13 -15.96
N ARG A 44 -4.01 -3.32 -15.71
CA ARG A 44 -5.41 -3.78 -15.73
C ARG A 44 -5.98 -3.62 -17.14
N VAL A 45 -6.88 -4.53 -17.53
CA VAL A 45 -7.54 -4.56 -18.87
C VAL A 45 -8.13 -3.22 -19.29
N TYR A 46 -8.49 -2.36 -18.34
CA TYR A 46 -9.17 -1.08 -18.56
C TYR A 46 -8.40 0.16 -18.11
N LYS A 47 -7.14 0.02 -17.65
CA LYS A 47 -6.36 1.18 -17.17
C LYS A 47 -4.87 0.98 -17.48
N PRO A 48 -4.21 1.93 -18.17
CA PRO A 48 -2.77 1.87 -18.33
C PRO A 48 -2.10 1.86 -16.95
N PRO A 49 -0.98 1.14 -16.77
CA PRO A 49 -0.26 1.10 -15.51
C PRO A 49 0.19 2.52 -15.14
N VAL A 50 0.03 2.85 -13.86
CA VAL A 50 0.48 4.12 -13.29
C VAL A 50 2.01 4.06 -13.23
N SER A 51 2.68 5.18 -13.53
CA SER A 51 4.14 5.21 -13.43
C SER A 51 4.57 4.96 -11.98
N HIS A 52 5.77 4.39 -11.76
CA HIS A 52 6.28 4.17 -10.40
C HIS A 52 6.29 5.48 -9.59
N LYS A 53 6.71 6.58 -10.21
CA LYS A 53 6.72 7.91 -9.59
C LYS A 53 5.33 8.35 -9.12
N GLU A 54 4.33 8.23 -9.99
CA GLU A 54 2.94 8.59 -9.66
C GLU A 54 2.35 7.64 -8.60
N THR A 55 2.74 6.36 -8.62
CA THR A 55 2.38 5.38 -7.58
C THR A 55 2.92 5.79 -6.21
N VAL A 56 4.19 6.19 -6.14
CA VAL A 56 4.83 6.71 -4.92
C VAL A 56 4.11 7.97 -4.43
N GLU A 57 3.80 8.91 -5.33
CA GLU A 57 3.07 10.14 -4.98
C GLU A 57 1.68 9.85 -4.39
N ILE A 58 0.93 8.90 -4.98
CA ILE A 58 -0.38 8.47 -4.47
C ILE A 58 -0.24 7.87 -3.07
N ILE A 59 0.70 6.95 -2.88
CA ILE A 59 0.93 6.27 -1.60
C ILE A 59 1.34 7.27 -0.52
N LEU A 60 2.24 8.20 -0.85
CA LEU A 60 2.70 9.25 0.07
C LEU A 60 1.56 10.20 0.45
N SER A 61 0.66 10.52 -0.49
CA SER A 61 -0.50 11.38 -0.22
C SER A 61 -1.49 10.77 0.77
N ALA A 62 -1.45 9.44 0.93
CA ALA A 62 -2.31 8.67 1.83
C ALA A 62 -1.63 8.29 3.17
N LYS A 63 -0.45 8.87 3.46
CA LYS A 63 0.22 8.78 4.76
C LYS A 63 -0.70 9.30 5.88
N GLU A 64 -0.69 8.64 7.05
CA GLU A 64 -1.53 8.96 8.23
C GLU A 64 -3.05 8.84 8.03
N THR A 65 -3.52 8.52 6.82
CA THR A 65 -4.93 8.31 6.52
C THR A 65 -5.19 6.85 6.24
N GLN A 66 -4.76 6.36 5.08
CA GLN A 66 -4.88 4.96 4.71
C GLN A 66 -3.74 4.14 5.29
N PHE A 67 -2.53 4.69 5.29
CA PHE A 67 -1.31 3.95 5.62
C PHE A 67 -0.64 4.45 6.91
N ASP A 68 0.03 3.50 7.56
CA ASP A 68 0.90 3.76 8.70
C ASP A 68 2.07 4.66 8.28
N PRO A 69 2.27 5.83 8.94
CA PRO A 69 3.36 6.73 8.62
C PRO A 69 4.74 6.08 8.72
N TYR A 70 4.95 5.16 9.67
CA TYR A 70 6.22 4.45 9.81
C TYR A 70 6.49 3.53 8.62
N LEU A 71 5.47 2.82 8.15
CA LEU A 71 5.61 1.96 6.96
C LEU A 71 5.84 2.78 5.69
N ILE A 72 5.23 3.95 5.58
CA ILE A 72 5.48 4.86 4.45
C ILE A 72 6.93 5.35 4.47
N ASP A 73 7.47 5.71 5.63
CA ASP A 73 8.87 6.15 5.73
C ASP A 73 9.83 5.03 5.31
N VAL A 74 9.61 3.80 5.77
CA VAL A 74 10.38 2.62 5.34
C VAL A 74 10.20 2.33 3.85
N PHE A 75 8.98 2.48 3.32
CA PHE A 75 8.73 2.30 1.88
C PHE A 75 9.49 3.32 1.04
N MET A 76 9.57 4.58 1.45
CA MET A 76 10.33 5.61 0.73
C MET A 76 11.84 5.32 0.69
N GLU A 77 12.38 4.68 1.73
CA GLU A 77 13.77 4.21 1.73
C GLU A 77 14.01 3.04 0.75
N LEU A 78 12.96 2.24 0.49
CA LEU A 78 13.00 1.01 -0.30
C LEU A 78 12.33 1.12 -1.68
N GLU A 79 11.79 2.28 -2.06
CA GLU A 79 10.94 2.44 -3.27
C GLU A 79 11.64 1.94 -4.54
N LYS A 80 12.97 2.11 -4.62
CA LYS A 80 13.78 1.69 -5.76
C LYS A 80 13.88 0.17 -5.84
N ASP A 81 13.93 -0.51 -4.71
CA ASP A 81 13.94 -1.97 -4.66
C ASP A 81 12.57 -2.51 -5.06
N PHE A 82 11.48 -1.86 -4.62
CA PHE A 82 10.12 -2.17 -5.08
C PHE A 82 10.00 -2.02 -6.60
N MET A 83 10.56 -0.96 -7.18
CA MET A 83 10.60 -0.78 -8.64
C MET A 83 11.40 -1.88 -9.33
N GLN A 84 12.57 -2.26 -8.81
CA GLN A 84 13.38 -3.34 -9.39
C GLN A 84 12.67 -4.69 -9.35
N ILE A 85 12.00 -5.01 -8.24
CA ILE A 85 11.21 -6.24 -8.10
C ILE A 85 10.05 -6.22 -9.10
N ALA A 86 9.32 -5.11 -9.19
CA ALA A 86 8.24 -4.94 -10.15
C ALA A 86 8.70 -5.08 -11.61
N LEU A 87 9.87 -4.56 -11.97
CA LEU A 87 10.45 -4.73 -13.30
C LEU A 87 10.92 -6.17 -13.57
N LYS A 88 11.36 -6.88 -12.54
CA LYS A 88 11.89 -8.24 -12.66
C LYS A 88 10.78 -9.31 -12.75
N TYR A 89 9.66 -9.08 -12.10
CA TYR A 89 8.54 -10.03 -12.01
C TYR A 89 7.24 -9.50 -12.63
N GLY A 90 7.24 -8.30 -13.18
CA GLY A 90 6.11 -7.78 -13.96
C GLY A 90 6.04 -8.49 -15.30
N ASP A 91 4.88 -9.10 -15.58
CA ASP A 91 4.55 -9.75 -16.87
C ASP A 91 4.52 -8.75 -18.04
#